data_AF-A0A7J8VVL7-F1
#
_entry.id   AF-A0A7J8VVL7-F1
#
_cell.length_a   1.000
_cell.length_b   1.000
_cell.length_c   1.000
_cell.angle_alpha   90.00
_cell.angle_beta   90.00
_cell.angle_gamma   90.00
#
_symmetry.space_group_name_H-M   'P 1'
#
loop_
_entity.id
_entity.type
_entity.pdbx_description
1 polymer ?
#
loop_
_entity_poly.entity_id
_entity_poly.type
_entity_poly.pdbx_seq_one_letter_code
_entity_poly.pdbx_strand_id
1 'polypeptide(L)' 'MQPPFPKWYDANTQCEYHVRITGHSIENCTAFKKLIERFIKIRIVRFDDPQDLMWQEIYYPVILTKE' A
#
# COMPACT_ATOMS: atom_id res chain seq x y z
N MET A 1 11.85 0.58 -27.33
CA MET A 1 12.69 0.65 -26.11
C MET A 1 11.74 0.53 -24.93
N GLN A 2 11.96 -0.45 -24.05
CA GLN A 2 11.14 -0.61 -22.85
C GLN A 2 11.61 0.42 -21.82
N PRO A 3 10.69 1.12 -21.11
CA PRO A 3 11.09 2.05 -20.05
C PRO A 3 11.88 1.30 -18.97
N PRO A 4 12.88 1.94 -18.34
CA PRO A 4 13.56 1.35 -17.20
C PRO A 4 12.55 1.15 -16.08
N PHE A 5 12.24 -0.10 -15.78
CA PHE A 5 11.34 -0.40 -14.68
C PHE A 5 12.03 -0.12 -13.34
N PRO A 6 11.27 0.32 -12.33
CA PRO A 6 11.77 0.41 -10.96
C PRO A 6 12.23 -0.96 -10.44
N LYS A 7 13.17 -0.98 -9.47
CA LYS A 7 13.66 -2.24 -8.85
C LYS A 7 12.56 -3.10 -8.20
N TRP A 8 11.45 -2.48 -7.81
CA TRP A 8 10.30 -3.17 -7.22
C TRP A 8 9.33 -3.77 -8.25
N TYR A 9 9.57 -3.53 -9.55
CA TYR A 9 8.72 -4.05 -10.61
C TYR A 9 8.94 -5.55 -10.79
N ASP A 10 7.88 -6.33 -10.67
CA ASP A 10 7.88 -7.75 -11.01
C ASP A 10 6.73 -8.04 -11.98
N ALA A 11 7.10 -8.41 -13.22
CA ALA A 11 6.14 -8.72 -14.29
C ALA A 11 5.20 -9.88 -13.95
N ASN A 12 5.57 -10.74 -13.00
CA ASN A 12 4.76 -11.87 -12.53
C ASN A 12 3.76 -11.46 -11.44
N THR A 13 3.90 -10.25 -10.86
CA THR A 13 2.99 -9.74 -9.83
C THR A 13 1.85 -8.94 -10.45
N GLN A 14 0.69 -9.03 -9.81
CA GLN A 14 -0.50 -8.26 -10.17
C GLN A 14 -1.13 -7.70 -8.89
N CYS A 15 -1.70 -6.51 -9.00
CA CYS A 15 -2.49 -5.93 -7.92
C CYS A 15 -3.94 -6.40 -8.06
N GLU A 16 -4.52 -6.97 -7.00
CA GLU A 16 -5.91 -7.47 -7.00
C GLU A 16 -6.95 -6.39 -7.33
N TYR A 17 -6.64 -5.13 -7.04
CA TYR A 17 -7.51 -3.97 -7.31
C TYR A 17 -7.38 -3.45 -8.75
N HIS A 18 -6.25 -3.70 -9.43
CA HIS A 18 -5.98 -3.25 -10.79
C HIS A 18 -5.91 -4.46 -11.73
N VAL A 19 -7.10 -5.01 -12.04
CA VAL A 19 -7.23 -6.16 -12.93
C VAL A 19 -6.54 -5.87 -14.27
N ARG A 20 -5.59 -6.75 -14.67
CA ARG A 20 -4.76 -6.69 -15.90
C ARG A 20 -3.57 -5.72 -15.89
N ILE A 21 -3.25 -5.06 -14.78
CA ILE A 21 -1.99 -4.33 -14.64
C ILE A 21 -0.98 -5.24 -13.93
N THR A 22 0.02 -5.71 -14.69
CA THR A 22 1.17 -6.44 -14.17
C THR A 22 2.24 -5.47 -13.66
N GLY A 23 3.14 -5.94 -12.78
CA GLY A 23 4.33 -5.18 -12.42
C GLY A 23 4.37 -4.64 -10.99
N HIS A 24 3.29 -4.76 -10.22
CA HIS A 24 3.31 -4.47 -8.80
C HIS A 24 2.24 -5.28 -8.07
N SER A 25 2.57 -5.72 -6.85
CA SER A 25 1.61 -6.28 -5.91
C SER A 25 0.84 -5.17 -5.16
N ILE A 26 -0.19 -5.54 -4.40
CA ILE A 26 -0.95 -4.60 -3.58
C ILE A 26 -0.08 -3.96 -2.47
N GLU A 27 0.85 -4.71 -1.90
CA GLU A 27 1.79 -4.25 -0.87
C GLU A 27 2.70 -3.13 -1.43
N ASN A 28 3.01 -3.20 -2.73
CA ASN A 28 3.80 -2.19 -3.43
C ASN A 28 2.96 -1.06 -4.04
N CYS A 29 1.63 -1.13 -3.96
CA CYS A 29 0.75 -0.13 -4.56
C CYS A 29 0.71 1.16 -3.70
N THR A 30 1.53 2.15 -4.04
CA THR A 30 1.58 3.43 -3.31
C THR A 30 0.24 4.16 -3.29
N ALA A 31 -0.55 4.07 -4.37
CA ALA A 31 -1.88 4.67 -4.44
C ALA A 31 -2.83 4.04 -3.41
N PHE A 32 -2.81 2.71 -3.28
CA PHE A 32 -3.61 1.98 -2.31
C PHE A 32 -3.21 2.35 -0.87
N LYS A 33 -1.90 2.37 -0.57
CA LYS A 33 -1.38 2.82 0.74
C LYS A 33 -1.91 4.21 1.10
N LYS A 34 -1.77 5.20 0.22
CA LYS A 34 -2.29 6.57 0.44
C LYS A 34 -3.80 6.63 0.66
N LEU A 35 -4.57 5.77 0.00
CA LEU A 35 -6.02 5.70 0.22
C LEU A 35 -6.36 5.15 1.60
N ILE A 36 -5.70 4.07 2.03
CA ILE A 36 -5.84 3.51 3.38
C ILE A 36 -5.44 4.56 4.43
N GLU A 37 -4.32 5.25 4.25
CA GLU A 37 -3.90 6.35 5.14
C GLU A 37 -4.98 7.43 5.28
N ARG A 38 -5.57 7.86 4.16
CA ARG A 38 -6.66 8.84 4.17
C ARG A 38 -7.86 8.31 4.92
N PHE A 39 -8.26 7.07 4.67
CA PHE A 39 -9.42 6.44 5.32
C PHE A 39 -9.24 6.25 6.83
N ILE A 40 -8.02 5.95 7.28
CA ILE A 40 -7.67 5.93 8.70
C ILE A 40 -7.81 7.33 9.31
N LYS A 41 -7.27 8.36 8.64
CA LYS A 41 -7.36 9.76 9.11
C LYS A 41 -8.80 10.24 9.29
N ILE A 42 -9.70 9.85 8.37
CA ILE A 42 -11.13 10.18 8.46
C ILE A 42 -11.96 9.12 9.22
N ARG A 43 -11.30 8.18 9.91
CA ARG A 43 -11.93 7.16 10.78
C ARG A 43 -12.93 6.23 10.09
N ILE A 44 -12.82 6.07 8.77
CA ILE A 44 -13.63 5.12 7.98
C ILE A 44 -13.10 3.70 8.17
N VAL A 45 -11.77 3.53 8.10
CA VAL A 45 -11.11 2.25 8.40
C VAL A 45 -10.64 2.31 9.85
N ARG A 46 -11.03 1.30 10.62
CA ARG A 46 -10.51 1.01 11.95
C ARG A 46 -10.01 -0.41 11.92
N PHE A 47 -8.93 -0.65 12.63
CA PHE A 47 -8.43 -1.98 12.85
C PHE A 47 -8.66 -2.28 14.33
N ASP A 48 -8.99 -3.53 14.64
CA ASP A 48 -9.44 -3.91 15.98
C ASP A 48 -8.35 -4.68 16.75
N ASP A 49 -7.35 -5.24 16.07
CA ASP A 49 -6.26 -6.02 16.69
C ASP A 49 -4.88 -5.38 16.44
N PRO A 50 -4.17 -4.88 17.46
CA PRO A 50 -2.82 -4.32 17.32
C PRO A 50 -1.77 -5.24 16.67
N GLN A 51 -2.01 -6.55 16.57
CA GLN A 51 -1.15 -7.52 15.88
C GLN A 51 -1.38 -7.61 14.37
N ASP A 52 -2.43 -6.98 13.85
CA ASP A 52 -2.69 -6.96 12.41
C ASP A 52 -1.47 -6.34 11.72
N LEU A 53 -0.80 -7.09 10.83
CA LEU A 53 0.46 -6.68 10.21
C LEU A 53 0.31 -5.37 9.41
N MET A 54 -0.92 -5.07 8.96
CA MET A 54 -1.29 -3.77 8.39
C MET A 54 -1.06 -2.58 9.36
N TRP A 55 -1.20 -2.76 10.67
CA TRP A 55 -0.86 -1.72 11.64
C TRP A 55 0.64 -1.41 11.66
N GLN A 56 1.50 -2.41 11.57
CA GLN A 56 2.94 -2.18 11.64
C GLN A 56 3.48 -1.54 10.37
N GLU A 57 3.00 -1.96 9.20
CA GLU A 57 3.49 -1.45 7.91
C GLU A 57 2.84 -0.15 7.43
N ILE A 58 1.60 0.14 7.85
CA ILE A 58 0.85 1.32 7.37
C ILE A 58 0.61 2.30 8.52
N TYR A 59 0.21 1.85 9.70
CA TYR A 59 -0.14 2.76 10.78
C TYR A 59 1.07 3.35 11.51
N TYR A 60 2.11 2.56 11.78
CA TYR A 60 3.32 3.05 12.46
C TYR A 60 4.04 4.18 11.70
N PRO A 61 4.27 4.07 10.36
CA PRO A 61 4.84 5.18 9.58
C PRO A 61 3.96 6.42 9.58
N VAL A 62 2.63 6.27 9.48
CA VAL A 62 1.67 7.38 9.44
C VAL A 62 1.61 8.16 10.76
N ILE A 63 1.73 7.47 11.90
CA ILE A 63 1.77 8.09 13.22
C ILE A 63 3.15 8.69 13.53
N LEU A 64 4.24 8.10 13.02
CA LEU A 64 5.60 8.62 13.21
C LEU A 64 5.95 9.80 12.30
N THR A 65 5.25 10.03 11.18
CA THR A 65 5.38 11.26 10.37
C THR A 65 4.67 12.47 11.00
N LYS A 66 4.63 12.57 12.32
CA LYS A 66 4.23 13.82 13.00
C LYS A 66 5.34 14.85 12.77
N GLU A 67 5.08 15.71 11.77
CA GLU A 67 5.76 16.99 11.47
C GLU A 67 7.25 16.90 11.08
#